data_AF-A0A0D8BSC1-F1
#
_entry.id   AF-A0A0D8BSC1-F1
#
_cell.length_a   1.000
_cell.length_b   1.000
_cell.length_c   1.000
_cell.angle_alpha   90.00
_cell.angle_beta   90.00
_cell.angle_gamma   90.00
#
_symmetry.space_group_name_H-M   'P 1'
#
loop_
_entity.id
_entity.type
_entity.pdbx_description
1 polymer ?
#
loop_
_entity_poly.entity_id
_entity_poly.type
_entity_poly.pdbx_seq_one_letter_code
_entity_poly.pdbx_strand_id
1 'polypeptide(L)'
;MYVVDGTGRIYYPSNYTNYLWNGQTLRRGDRNDYVKTLQSWLYKAGFNPGGIDGIYGANTEKAVKEFQKKVGIAADGIAGKQTYQALQKYVRAQMTASRSNSPSNDDHWTGQILREGNRGQAVKDLQDKLQRLGYNIGTIDGVYGKQTTEAVRSFQKANGLEVDGVAGKITYSTIEHILQQKSYYDKKTVIENKYKALENKVHSKDSTWGEVIKSCNYSATS
;
A
#
# COMPACT_ATOMS: atom_id res chain seq x y z
N MET A 1 15.95 8.68 -3.07
CA MET A 1 15.35 9.12 -1.78
C MET A 1 15.32 10.65 -1.62
N TYR A 2 14.35 11.29 -2.28
CA TYR A 2 14.12 12.74 -2.32
C TYR A 2 13.45 13.23 -1.02
N VAL A 3 13.95 14.29 -0.37
CA VAL A 3 13.18 15.13 0.57
C VAL A 3 12.61 16.34 -0.16
N VAL A 4 11.39 16.79 0.18
CA VAL A 4 10.76 17.94 -0.46
C VAL A 4 10.65 19.05 0.59
N ASP A 5 11.21 20.23 0.31
CA ASP A 5 11.13 21.38 1.21
C ASP A 5 9.74 22.04 1.18
N GLY A 6 9.52 22.99 2.08
CA GLY A 6 8.25 23.72 2.23
C GLY A 6 7.79 24.51 0.99
N THR A 7 8.61 24.60 -0.08
CA THR A 7 8.26 25.24 -1.35
C THR A 7 7.96 24.24 -2.48
N GLY A 8 8.14 22.94 -2.21
CA GLY A 8 8.01 21.89 -3.22
C GLY A 8 9.29 21.61 -4.00
N ARG A 9 10.44 22.18 -3.58
CA ARG A 9 11.75 21.83 -4.15
C ARG A 9 12.28 20.57 -3.52
N ILE A 10 13.02 19.80 -4.31
CA ILE A 10 13.43 18.46 -3.94
C ILE A 10 14.93 18.43 -3.59
N TYR A 11 15.27 17.97 -2.40
CA TYR A 11 16.60 17.93 -1.78
C TYR A 11 16.97 16.51 -1.29
N TYR A 12 18.23 16.21 -0.96
CA TYR A 12 18.69 14.91 -0.42
C TYR A 12 19.77 15.10 0.63
N PRO A 13 19.76 14.34 1.76
CA PRO A 13 20.91 14.28 2.66
C PRO A 13 22.08 13.46 2.06
N SER A 14 23.07 14.21 1.55
CA SER A 14 24.53 14.00 1.44
C SER A 14 25.22 12.64 1.12
N ASN A 15 24.57 11.56 0.68
CA ASN A 15 25.35 10.39 0.17
C ASN A 15 24.84 9.69 -1.11
N TYR A 16 23.91 10.27 -1.88
CA TYR A 16 23.47 9.74 -3.19
C TYR A 16 23.19 10.84 -4.25
N THR A 17 23.99 11.91 -4.30
CA THR A 17 23.64 13.14 -5.02
C THR A 17 23.80 13.10 -6.56
N ASN A 18 24.00 11.94 -7.21
CA ASN A 18 24.28 11.89 -8.66
C ASN A 18 23.33 11.06 -9.57
N TYR A 19 22.31 10.37 -9.02
CA TYR A 19 21.51 9.37 -9.78
C TYR A 19 20.00 9.66 -9.88
N LEU A 20 19.64 10.94 -9.92
CA LEU A 20 18.26 11.39 -9.93
C LEU A 20 17.86 11.90 -11.29
N TRP A 21 16.77 11.36 -11.83
CA TRP A 21 16.23 11.89 -13.08
C TRP A 21 15.76 13.32 -12.84
N ASN A 22 16.43 14.28 -13.48
CA ASN A 22 16.18 15.72 -13.36
C ASN A 22 15.76 16.34 -14.71
N GLY A 23 15.39 15.49 -15.67
CA GLY A 23 15.01 15.89 -17.02
C GLY A 23 15.98 15.49 -18.12
N GLN A 24 16.96 14.61 -17.83
CA GLN A 24 17.73 13.93 -18.88
C GLN A 24 16.78 13.20 -19.83
N THR A 25 17.14 13.06 -21.10
CA THR A 25 16.32 12.31 -22.06
C THR A 25 16.37 10.82 -21.73
N LEU A 26 15.23 10.25 -21.35
CA LEU A 26 15.05 8.81 -21.17
C LEU A 26 14.06 8.27 -22.21
N ARG A 27 14.39 7.13 -22.82
CA ARG A 27 13.63 6.48 -23.89
C ARG A 27 13.75 4.97 -23.83
N ARG A 28 12.93 4.27 -24.63
CA ARG A 28 12.95 2.80 -24.70
C ARG A 28 14.38 2.28 -24.91
N GLY A 29 14.75 1.30 -24.09
CA GLY A 29 16.07 0.67 -24.12
C GLY A 29 17.04 1.19 -23.07
N ASP A 30 16.79 2.36 -22.48
CA ASP A 30 17.62 2.89 -21.41
C ASP A 30 17.54 2.02 -20.15
N ARG A 31 18.68 1.83 -19.48
CA ARG A 31 18.80 1.02 -18.26
C ARG A 31 19.70 1.73 -17.27
N ASN A 32 19.11 2.40 -16.30
CA ASN A 32 19.84 3.15 -15.27
C ASN A 32 18.90 3.54 -14.11
N ASP A 33 19.47 4.11 -13.05
CA ASP A 33 18.69 4.55 -11.89
C ASP A 33 17.80 5.79 -12.16
N TYR A 34 18.05 6.53 -13.25
CA TYR A 34 17.14 7.58 -13.70
C TYR A 34 15.81 6.98 -14.20
N VAL A 35 15.85 5.81 -14.85
CA VAL A 35 14.64 5.10 -15.24
C VAL A 35 13.85 4.65 -14.01
N LYS A 36 14.50 4.11 -12.97
CA LYS A 36 13.80 3.75 -11.71
C LYS A 36 13.07 4.95 -11.13
N THR A 37 13.76 6.09 -11.11
CA THR A 37 13.17 7.36 -10.68
C THR A 37 11.91 7.68 -11.48
N LEU A 38 12.01 7.71 -12.81
CA LEU A 38 10.88 8.00 -13.70
C LEU A 38 9.71 7.04 -13.44
N GLN A 39 9.98 5.73 -13.34
CA GLN A 39 8.97 4.70 -13.07
C GLN A 39 8.25 4.95 -11.74
N SER A 40 8.97 5.30 -10.68
CA SER A 40 8.36 5.68 -9.39
C SER A 40 7.45 6.90 -9.51
N TRP A 41 7.84 7.91 -10.28
CA TRP A 41 7.02 9.11 -10.47
C TRP A 41 5.76 8.85 -11.31
N LEU A 42 5.87 8.05 -12.38
CA LEU A 42 4.72 7.65 -13.20
C LEU A 42 3.73 6.86 -12.35
N TYR A 43 4.23 5.88 -11.60
CA TYR A 43 3.42 5.08 -10.70
C TYR A 43 2.69 5.97 -9.68
N LYS A 44 3.39 6.92 -9.07
CA LYS A 44 2.81 7.90 -8.13
C LYS A 44 1.76 8.81 -8.76
N ALA A 45 1.93 9.16 -10.02
CA ALA A 45 0.96 9.93 -10.80
C ALA A 45 -0.25 9.08 -11.26
N GLY A 46 -0.25 7.77 -10.97
CA GLY A 46 -1.33 6.84 -11.33
C GLY A 46 -1.16 6.15 -12.68
N PHE A 47 0.04 6.21 -13.29
CA PHE A 47 0.36 5.56 -14.56
C PHE A 47 1.26 4.37 -14.30
N ASN A 48 0.83 3.17 -14.69
CA ASN A 48 1.54 1.93 -14.37
C ASN A 48 2.68 1.66 -15.37
N PRO A 49 3.97 1.76 -14.97
CA PRO A 49 5.10 1.49 -15.86
C PRO A 49 5.41 0.00 -16.05
N GLY A 50 4.63 -0.91 -15.43
CA GLY A 50 4.82 -2.37 -15.48
C GLY A 50 5.85 -2.92 -14.49
N GLY A 51 6.49 -2.05 -13.70
CA GLY A 51 7.52 -2.39 -12.73
C GLY A 51 8.45 -1.19 -12.47
N ILE A 52 9.19 -1.22 -11.35
CA ILE A 52 10.26 -0.25 -11.04
C ILE A 52 11.59 -1.02 -11.06
N ASP A 53 11.95 -1.47 -12.26
CA ASP A 53 13.12 -2.34 -12.51
C ASP A 53 14.33 -1.55 -13.03
N GLY A 54 14.15 -0.27 -13.37
CA GLY A 54 15.19 0.56 -13.97
C GLY A 54 15.42 0.30 -15.44
N ILE A 55 14.51 -0.42 -16.11
CA ILE A 55 14.54 -0.72 -17.53
C ILE A 55 13.41 0.03 -18.21
N TYR A 56 13.75 0.88 -19.17
CA TYR A 56 12.76 1.62 -19.93
C TYR A 56 12.18 0.69 -21.02
N GLY A 57 11.27 -0.18 -20.60
CA GLY A 57 10.59 -1.16 -21.45
C GLY A 57 9.32 -0.61 -22.10
N ALA A 58 8.61 -1.48 -22.82
CA ALA A 58 7.37 -1.13 -23.50
C ALA A 58 6.28 -0.59 -22.55
N ASN A 59 6.20 -1.13 -21.34
CA ASN A 59 5.24 -0.69 -20.32
C ASN A 59 5.58 0.70 -19.78
N THR A 60 6.86 1.01 -19.57
CA THR A 60 7.31 2.34 -19.12
C THR A 60 7.04 3.39 -20.20
N GLU A 61 7.34 3.08 -21.46
CA GLU A 61 7.01 3.96 -22.60
C GLU A 61 5.51 4.22 -22.72
N LYS A 62 4.69 3.18 -22.57
CA LYS A 62 3.23 3.29 -22.58
C LYS A 62 2.76 4.23 -21.47
N ALA A 63 3.25 4.05 -20.24
CA ALA A 63 2.92 4.91 -19.11
C ALA A 63 3.33 6.37 -19.33
N VAL A 64 4.50 6.62 -19.95
CA VAL A 64 4.94 7.97 -20.32
C VAL A 64 4.01 8.58 -21.36
N LYS A 65 3.64 7.84 -22.42
CA LYS A 65 2.69 8.33 -23.44
C LYS A 65 1.32 8.64 -22.85
N GLU A 66 0.81 7.79 -21.97
CA GLU A 66 -0.46 8.02 -21.29
C GLU A 66 -0.40 9.28 -20.40
N PHE A 67 0.68 9.43 -19.64
CA PHE A 67 0.90 10.63 -18.84
C PHE A 67 0.98 11.90 -19.69
N GLN A 68 1.80 11.87 -20.75
CA GLN A 68 1.97 13.00 -21.67
C GLN A 68 0.63 13.42 -22.30
N LYS A 69 -0.18 12.45 -22.75
CA LYS A 69 -1.55 12.70 -23.23
C LYS A 69 -2.42 13.31 -22.14
N LYS A 70 -2.34 12.80 -20.90
CA LYS A 70 -3.16 13.29 -19.78
C LYS A 70 -2.89 14.77 -19.46
N VAL A 71 -1.64 15.20 -19.55
CA VAL A 71 -1.23 16.57 -19.23
C VAL A 71 -1.15 17.50 -20.45
N GLY A 72 -1.52 17.01 -21.64
CA GLY A 72 -1.62 17.82 -22.85
C GLY A 72 -0.28 18.21 -23.47
N ILE A 73 0.75 17.38 -23.34
CA ILE A 73 2.05 17.56 -24.01
C ILE A 73 2.24 16.52 -25.13
N ALA A 74 3.27 16.69 -25.96
CA ALA A 74 3.59 15.74 -27.02
C ALA A 74 3.75 14.31 -26.45
N ALA A 75 2.97 13.36 -27.00
CA ALA A 75 2.91 11.97 -26.54
C ALA A 75 3.92 11.07 -27.28
N ASP A 76 5.18 11.50 -27.31
CA ASP A 76 6.26 10.84 -28.02
C ASP A 76 6.81 9.60 -27.28
N GLY A 77 6.48 9.44 -26.00
CA GLY A 77 7.04 8.38 -25.15
C GLY A 77 8.49 8.60 -24.77
N ILE A 78 8.99 9.82 -24.89
CA ILE A 78 10.32 10.23 -24.44
C ILE A 78 10.15 11.04 -23.16
N ALA A 79 10.74 10.56 -22.08
CA ALA A 79 10.75 11.28 -20.82
C ALA A 79 11.94 12.24 -20.80
N GLY A 80 11.70 13.47 -21.27
CA GLY A 80 12.66 14.58 -21.19
C GLY A 80 12.26 15.65 -20.18
N LYS A 81 12.93 16.82 -20.25
CA LYS A 81 12.72 17.95 -19.34
C LYS A 81 11.27 18.43 -19.25
N GLN A 82 10.54 18.46 -20.36
CA GLN A 82 9.13 18.86 -20.38
C GLN A 82 8.24 17.85 -19.65
N THR A 83 8.47 16.55 -19.87
CA THR A 83 7.77 15.48 -19.15
C THR A 83 8.06 15.52 -17.66
N TYR A 84 9.32 15.74 -17.27
CA TYR A 84 9.73 15.89 -15.88
C TYR A 84 8.98 17.04 -15.18
N GLN A 85 8.99 18.23 -15.78
CA GLN A 85 8.31 19.40 -15.21
C GLN A 85 6.80 19.19 -15.12
N ALA A 86 6.19 18.60 -16.14
CA ALA A 86 4.77 18.29 -16.13
C ALA A 86 4.42 17.29 -15.02
N LEU A 87 5.25 16.26 -14.83
CA LEU A 87 5.03 15.21 -13.83
C LEU A 87 5.12 15.76 -12.41
N GLN A 88 6.10 16.63 -12.15
CA GLN A 88 6.18 17.36 -10.89
C GLN A 88 4.94 18.21 -10.62
N LYS A 89 4.52 19.02 -11.61
CA LYS A 89 3.32 19.87 -11.50
C LYS A 89 2.07 19.03 -11.26
N TYR A 90 1.93 17.92 -11.98
CA TYR A 90 0.77 17.03 -11.91
C TYR A 90 0.64 16.37 -10.54
N VAL A 91 1.72 15.76 -10.03
CA VAL A 91 1.74 15.16 -8.69
C VAL A 91 1.49 16.21 -7.62
N ARG A 92 2.05 17.42 -7.76
CA ARG A 92 1.78 18.54 -6.83
C ARG A 92 0.31 18.97 -6.87
N ALA A 93 -0.29 19.07 -8.05
CA ALA A 93 -1.68 19.46 -8.23
C ALA A 93 -2.65 18.40 -7.69
N GLN A 94 -2.36 17.11 -7.88
CA GLN A 94 -3.12 16.02 -7.24
C GLN A 94 -3.06 16.13 -5.72
N MET A 95 -1.88 16.39 -5.14
CA MET A 95 -1.73 16.59 -3.69
C MET A 95 -2.50 17.81 -3.16
N THR A 96 -2.66 18.87 -3.94
CA THR A 96 -3.45 20.04 -3.54
C THR A 96 -4.95 19.84 -3.72
N ALA A 97 -5.38 19.13 -4.77
CA ALA A 97 -6.80 18.81 -5.01
C ALA A 97 -7.36 17.86 -3.94
N SER A 98 -6.54 16.92 -3.44
CA SER A 98 -6.87 16.07 -2.28
C SER A 98 -6.96 16.83 -0.95
N ARG A 99 -6.55 18.12 -0.89
CA ARG A 99 -6.71 18.97 0.31
C ARG A 99 -7.97 19.84 0.26
N SER A 100 -8.59 20.00 -0.91
CA SER A 100 -9.76 20.86 -1.11
C SER A 100 -11.08 20.11 -1.33
N ASN A 101 -11.05 18.79 -1.57
CA ASN A 101 -12.23 17.93 -1.65
C ASN A 101 -12.17 16.80 -0.60
N SER A 102 -12.63 17.09 0.63
CA SER A 102 -13.74 16.35 1.27
C SER A 102 -13.85 16.67 2.76
N PRO A 103 -14.94 17.31 3.21
CA PRO A 103 -15.57 16.98 4.47
C PRO A 103 -16.42 15.71 4.25
N SER A 104 -15.90 14.55 4.64
CA SER A 104 -16.70 13.33 4.67
C SER A 104 -16.37 12.53 5.92
N ASN A 105 -17.41 12.23 6.68
CA ASN A 105 -17.46 11.45 7.92
C ASN A 105 -17.14 9.96 7.70
N ASP A 106 -16.23 9.66 6.79
CA ASP A 106 -15.81 8.29 6.52
C ASP A 106 -14.59 8.01 7.39
N ASP A 107 -14.79 7.20 8.43
CA ASP A 107 -13.79 6.92 9.47
C ASP A 107 -12.54 6.17 8.97
N HIS A 108 -12.44 5.93 7.66
CA HIS A 108 -11.50 4.99 7.05
C HIS A 108 -10.50 5.68 6.12
N TRP A 109 -9.24 5.33 6.26
CA TRP A 109 -8.17 5.66 5.33
C TRP A 109 -8.31 4.79 4.08
N THR A 110 -8.33 5.40 2.90
CA THR A 110 -8.55 4.74 1.60
C THR A 110 -7.31 4.77 0.70
N GLY A 111 -6.15 5.06 1.30
CA GLY A 111 -4.85 5.09 0.65
C GLY A 111 -4.44 6.44 0.08
N GLN A 112 -5.08 7.53 0.52
CA GLN A 112 -4.52 8.88 0.37
C GLN A 112 -3.14 8.97 1.06
N ILE A 113 -2.25 9.83 0.56
CA ILE A 113 -0.90 9.95 1.11
C ILE A 113 -0.97 10.53 2.52
N LEU A 114 -0.55 9.75 3.51
CA LEU A 114 -0.31 10.17 4.88
C LEU A 114 1.19 10.13 5.18
N ARG A 115 1.68 11.18 5.83
CA ARG A 115 3.09 11.33 6.23
C ARG A 115 3.20 12.16 7.50
N GLU A 116 4.42 12.28 8.02
CA GLU A 116 4.68 13.06 9.21
C GLU A 116 4.05 14.47 9.16
N GLY A 117 3.39 14.84 10.25
CA GLY A 117 2.64 16.10 10.37
C GLY A 117 1.20 16.04 9.86
N ASN A 118 0.77 14.99 9.16
CA ASN A 118 -0.65 14.77 8.85
C ASN A 118 -1.41 14.38 10.12
N ARG A 119 -2.69 14.78 10.19
CA ARG A 119 -3.55 14.54 11.34
C ARG A 119 -4.97 14.22 10.89
N GLY A 120 -5.74 13.58 11.76
CA GLY A 120 -7.17 13.33 11.58
C GLY A 120 -7.52 11.85 11.50
N GLN A 121 -8.77 11.59 11.13
CA GLN A 121 -9.36 10.25 11.22
C GLN A 121 -8.66 9.21 10.34
N ALA A 122 -8.19 9.60 9.15
CA ALA A 122 -7.39 8.74 8.30
C ALA A 122 -6.07 8.29 8.95
N VAL A 123 -5.45 9.14 9.76
CA VAL A 123 -4.25 8.77 10.51
C VAL A 123 -4.59 7.77 11.61
N LYS A 124 -5.73 7.96 12.30
CA LYS A 124 -6.21 6.99 13.29
C LYS A 124 -6.44 5.62 12.68
N ASP A 125 -7.09 5.55 11.52
CA ASP A 125 -7.34 4.29 10.83
C ASP A 125 -6.04 3.60 10.40
N LEU A 126 -5.07 4.35 9.87
CA LEU A 126 -3.73 3.81 9.59
C LEU A 126 -3.07 3.25 10.86
N GLN A 127 -3.08 4.00 11.96
CA GLN A 127 -2.50 3.60 13.24
C GLN A 127 -3.18 2.32 13.76
N ASP A 128 -4.51 2.25 13.76
CA ASP A 128 -5.27 1.05 14.15
C ASP A 128 -4.88 -0.17 13.32
N LYS A 129 -4.83 -0.03 11.99
CA LYS A 129 -4.46 -1.12 11.09
C LYS A 129 -3.03 -1.62 11.34
N LEU A 130 -2.08 -0.72 11.53
CA LEU A 130 -0.70 -1.08 11.87
C LEU A 130 -0.61 -1.78 13.23
N GLN A 131 -1.38 -1.31 14.22
CA GLN A 131 -1.46 -1.96 15.53
C GLN A 131 -2.02 -3.37 15.44
N ARG A 132 -3.10 -3.59 14.66
CA ARG A 132 -3.67 -4.91 14.39
C ARG A 132 -2.70 -5.87 13.71
N LEU A 133 -1.77 -5.33 12.93
CA LEU A 133 -0.68 -6.07 12.30
C LEU A 133 0.53 -6.26 13.23
N GLY A 134 0.47 -5.78 14.47
CA GLY A 134 1.49 -5.98 15.50
C GLY A 134 2.60 -4.93 15.49
N TYR A 135 2.47 -3.83 14.75
CA TYR A 135 3.45 -2.75 14.76
C TYR A 135 3.19 -1.80 15.92
N ASN A 136 4.27 -1.39 16.59
CA ASN A 136 4.18 -0.45 17.70
C ASN A 136 3.99 0.98 17.19
N ILE A 137 2.77 1.48 17.28
CA ILE A 137 2.39 2.86 16.93
C ILE A 137 2.26 3.79 18.15
N GLY A 138 2.43 3.26 19.37
CA GLY A 138 2.13 3.97 20.62
C GLY A 138 0.62 4.16 20.82
N THR A 139 0.17 5.42 20.87
CA THR A 139 -1.24 5.80 21.04
C THR A 139 -1.88 6.12 19.69
N ILE A 140 -3.11 5.62 19.44
CA ILE A 140 -3.93 6.03 18.29
C ILE A 140 -4.49 7.43 18.57
N ASP A 141 -3.67 8.44 18.34
CA ASP A 141 -3.98 9.85 18.60
C ASP A 141 -4.44 10.59 17.33
N GLY A 142 -4.34 9.95 16.17
CA GLY A 142 -4.62 10.58 14.88
C GLY A 142 -3.58 11.59 14.46
N VAL A 143 -2.37 11.52 15.01
CA VAL A 143 -1.22 12.33 14.64
C VAL A 143 -0.15 11.44 14.03
N TYR A 144 0.25 11.78 12.81
CA TYR A 144 1.31 11.08 12.12
C TYR A 144 2.63 11.66 12.63
N GLY A 145 3.04 11.22 13.83
CA GLY A 145 4.29 11.60 14.47
C GLY A 145 5.40 10.59 14.19
N LYS A 146 6.53 10.74 14.89
CA LYS A 146 7.70 9.87 14.74
C LYS A 146 7.41 8.39 14.92
N GLN A 147 6.61 8.02 15.92
CA GLN A 147 6.24 6.62 16.16
C GLN A 147 5.43 6.03 15.00
N THR A 148 4.43 6.76 14.48
CA THR A 148 3.67 6.35 13.29
C THR A 148 4.58 6.20 12.08
N THR A 149 5.52 7.13 11.88
CA THR A 149 6.52 7.05 10.80
C THR A 149 7.39 5.80 10.94
N GLU A 150 7.91 5.50 12.14
CA GLU A 150 8.73 4.32 12.41
C GLU A 150 7.95 3.01 12.21
N ALA A 151 6.69 2.97 12.62
CA ALA A 151 5.81 1.83 12.41
C ALA A 151 5.55 1.59 10.91
N VAL A 152 5.28 2.64 10.14
CA VAL A 152 5.09 2.56 8.69
C VAL A 152 6.38 2.10 8.00
N ARG A 153 7.53 2.64 8.40
CA ARG A 153 8.83 2.18 7.88
C ARG A 153 9.09 0.71 8.19
N SER A 154 8.78 0.28 9.40
CA SER A 154 8.94 -1.10 9.83
C SER A 154 8.03 -2.03 9.02
N PHE A 155 6.78 -1.62 8.82
CA PHE A 155 5.82 -2.33 7.98
C PHE A 155 6.30 -2.43 6.52
N GLN A 156 6.74 -1.31 5.95
CA GLN A 156 7.26 -1.27 4.59
C GLN A 156 8.47 -2.20 4.44
N LYS A 157 9.42 -2.14 5.38
CA LYS A 157 10.61 -2.99 5.40
C LYS A 157 10.24 -4.47 5.46
N ALA A 158 9.32 -4.84 6.35
CA ALA A 158 8.90 -6.22 6.55
C ALA A 158 8.18 -6.81 5.32
N ASN A 159 7.55 -5.96 4.49
CA ASN A 159 6.78 -6.37 3.32
C ASN A 159 7.47 -6.05 1.99
N GLY A 160 8.77 -5.74 2.01
CA GLY A 160 9.56 -5.48 0.79
C GLY A 160 9.12 -4.21 0.03
N LEU A 161 8.45 -3.28 0.70
CA LEU A 161 8.08 -1.98 0.15
C LEU A 161 9.22 -0.97 0.31
N GLU A 162 9.17 0.13 -0.44
CA GLU A 162 10.08 1.26 -0.21
C GLU A 162 9.87 1.83 1.20
N VAL A 163 10.95 1.96 1.97
CA VAL A 163 10.94 2.39 3.39
C VAL A 163 11.05 3.91 3.49
N ASP A 164 10.01 4.60 3.04
CA ASP A 164 9.93 6.06 3.03
C ASP A 164 9.19 6.64 4.26
N GLY A 165 8.51 5.79 5.03
CA GLY A 165 7.70 6.22 6.17
C GLY A 165 6.47 7.00 5.78
N VAL A 166 6.05 6.91 4.52
CA VAL A 166 4.86 7.53 3.95
C VAL A 166 3.84 6.44 3.65
N ALA A 167 2.66 6.54 4.26
CA ALA A 167 1.58 5.63 3.99
C ALA A 167 0.79 6.12 2.76
N GLY A 168 1.07 5.52 1.60
CA GLY A 168 0.35 5.77 0.35
C GLY A 168 -0.49 4.57 -0.09
N LYS A 169 -0.95 4.58 -1.35
CA LYS A 169 -1.83 3.55 -1.91
C LYS A 169 -1.24 2.14 -1.86
N ILE A 170 0.08 1.97 -2.07
CA ILE A 170 0.75 0.67 -1.98
C ILE A 170 0.72 0.16 -0.53
N THR A 171 1.17 1.00 0.42
CA THR A 171 1.15 0.70 1.85
C THR A 171 -0.27 0.30 2.28
N TYR A 172 -1.27 1.07 1.86
CA TYR A 172 -2.68 0.77 2.10
C TYR A 172 -3.09 -0.61 1.56
N SER A 173 -2.90 -0.85 0.26
CA SER A 173 -3.30 -2.12 -0.37
C SER A 173 -2.60 -3.34 0.25
N THR A 174 -1.35 -3.17 0.69
CA THR A 174 -0.57 -4.23 1.33
C THR A 174 -1.11 -4.52 2.73
N ILE A 175 -1.42 -3.48 3.51
CA ILE A 175 -2.06 -3.61 4.83
C ILE A 175 -3.39 -4.34 4.71
N GLU A 176 -4.26 -3.92 3.78
CA GLU A 176 -5.58 -4.53 3.55
C GLU A 176 -5.45 -6.02 3.19
N HIS A 177 -4.54 -6.34 2.27
CA HIS A 177 -4.30 -7.71 1.85
C HIS A 177 -3.84 -8.60 3.02
N ILE A 178 -2.92 -8.11 3.87
CA ILE A 178 -2.44 -8.88 5.03
C ILE A 178 -3.54 -9.06 6.08
N LEU A 179 -4.34 -8.02 6.35
CA LEU A 179 -5.47 -8.11 7.28
C LEU A 179 -6.53 -9.12 6.79
N GLN A 180 -6.80 -9.16 5.49
CA GLN A 180 -7.71 -10.15 4.90
C GLN A 180 -7.14 -11.57 5.04
N GLN A 181 -5.86 -11.78 4.74
CA GLN A 181 -5.21 -13.08 4.92
C GLN A 181 -5.25 -13.54 6.38
N LYS A 182 -4.96 -12.65 7.33
CA LYS A 182 -5.03 -12.97 8.77
C LYS A 182 -6.44 -13.37 9.19
N SER A 183 -7.47 -12.64 8.73
CA SER A 183 -8.88 -12.99 8.98
C SER A 183 -9.25 -14.38 8.45
N TYR A 184 -8.72 -14.76 7.28
CA TYR A 184 -8.94 -16.09 6.70
C TYR A 184 -8.31 -17.20 7.56
N TYR A 185 -7.03 -17.06 7.95
CA TYR A 185 -6.34 -18.06 8.76
C TYR A 185 -6.93 -18.20 10.17
N ASP A 186 -7.32 -17.08 10.80
CA ASP A 186 -7.96 -17.11 12.13
C ASP A 186 -9.29 -17.92 12.06
N LYS A 187 -10.11 -17.72 11.01
CA LYS A 187 -11.34 -18.51 10.80
C LYS A 187 -11.06 -19.98 10.54
N LYS A 188 -10.07 -20.30 9.69
CA LYS A 188 -9.68 -21.69 9.38
C LYS A 188 -9.22 -22.43 10.64
N THR A 189 -8.42 -21.79 11.48
CA THR A 189 -7.91 -22.37 12.74
C THR A 189 -9.04 -22.67 13.72
N VAL A 190 -10.04 -21.78 13.84
CA VAL A 190 -11.23 -22.03 14.66
C VAL A 190 -12.04 -23.22 14.14
N ILE A 191 -12.17 -23.34 12.83
CA ILE A 191 -12.86 -24.46 12.19
C ILE A 191 -12.11 -25.78 12.45
N GLU A 192 -10.79 -25.81 12.25
CA GLU A 192 -9.95 -27.00 12.50
C GLU A 192 -9.97 -27.43 13.98
N ASN A 193 -9.89 -26.48 14.91
CA ASN A 193 -10.00 -26.79 16.34
C ASN A 193 -11.38 -27.33 16.72
N LYS A 194 -12.46 -26.83 16.09
CA LYS A 194 -13.80 -27.40 16.25
C LYS A 194 -13.88 -28.83 15.73
N TYR A 195 -13.28 -29.13 14.58
CA TYR A 195 -13.23 -30.50 14.05
C TYR A 195 -12.44 -31.44 14.96
N LYS A 196 -11.25 -31.05 15.42
CA LYS A 196 -10.47 -31.86 16.37
C LYS A 196 -11.20 -32.09 17.71
N ALA A 197 -11.90 -31.09 18.22
CA ALA A 197 -12.71 -31.23 19.43
C ALA A 197 -13.90 -32.19 19.23
N LEU A 198 -14.46 -32.25 18.02
CA LEU A 198 -15.48 -33.23 17.65
C LEU A 198 -14.89 -34.64 17.51
N GLU A 199 -13.74 -34.80 16.86
CA GLU A 199 -13.05 -36.09 16.72
C GLU A 199 -12.66 -36.69 18.07
N ASN A 200 -12.12 -35.87 18.99
CA ASN A 200 -11.77 -36.31 20.34
C ASN A 200 -13.01 -36.74 21.13
N LYS A 201 -14.17 -36.08 20.93
CA LYS A 201 -15.45 -36.50 21.54
C LYS A 201 -15.98 -37.80 20.95
N VAL A 202 -15.69 -38.08 19.68
CA VAL A 202 -16.03 -39.35 19.02
C VAL A 202 -15.11 -40.49 19.51
N HIS A 203 -13.81 -40.23 19.69
CA HIS A 203 -12.84 -41.22 20.18
C HIS A 203 -12.87 -41.45 21.70
N SER A 204 -13.39 -40.53 22.50
CA SER A 204 -13.48 -40.68 23.97
C SER A 204 -14.72 -41.45 24.43
N LYS A 205 -15.54 -41.99 23.53
CA LYS A 205 -16.72 -42.78 23.88
C LYS A 205 -16.52 -44.26 23.60
N ASP A 206 -16.18 -44.94 24.68
CA ASP A 206 -16.83 -46.17 25.12
C ASP A 206 -18.37 -45.98 25.25
N SER A 207 -19.03 -45.58 24.17
CA SER A 207 -20.49 -45.65 24.05
C SER A 207 -20.78 -45.97 22.59
N THR A 208 -20.75 -47.28 22.36
CA THR A 208 -21.29 -48.03 21.23
C THR A 208 -22.15 -47.20 20.27
N TRP A 209 -21.81 -47.27 18.99
CA TRP A 209 -22.58 -46.75 17.84
C TRP A 209 -24.10 -47.02 17.86
N GLY A 210 -24.58 -47.92 18.74
CA GLY A 210 -26.00 -48.18 18.97
C GLY A 210 -26.79 -47.09 19.71
N GLU A 211 -26.16 -46.21 20.52
CA GLU A 211 -26.89 -45.14 21.23
C GLU A 211 -27.10 -43.88 20.38
N VAL A 212 -26.15 -43.58 19.48
CA VAL A 212 -26.22 -42.41 18.59
C VAL A 212 -27.32 -42.58 17.54
N ILE A 213 -27.54 -43.79 17.04
CA ILE A 213 -28.63 -44.08 16.09
C ILE A 213 -30.01 -43.99 16.76
N LYS A 214 -30.13 -44.35 18.05
CA LYS A 214 -31.39 -44.21 18.79
C LYS A 214 -31.82 -42.75 18.99
N SER A 215 -30.87 -41.82 19.16
CA SER A 215 -31.21 -40.40 19.33
C SER A 215 -31.58 -39.68 18.03
N CYS A 216 -31.19 -40.22 16.87
CA CYS A 216 -31.60 -39.68 15.56
C CYS A 216 -32.98 -40.18 15.09
N ASN A 217 -33.46 -41.32 15.60
CA ASN A 217 -34.75 -41.90 15.18
C ASN A 217 -35.95 -41.54 16.06
N TYR A 218 -35.77 -40.84 17.19
CA TYR A 218 -36.90 -40.43 18.05
C TYR A 218 -37.56 -39.11 17.67
N SER A 219 -37.12 -38.44 16.61
CA SER A 219 -37.71 -37.18 16.11
C SER A 219 -38.40 -37.32 14.75
N ALA A 220 -38.79 -38.54 14.34
CA ALA A 220 -39.48 -38.79 13.06
C ALA A 220 -40.89 -39.40 13.17
N THR A 221 -41.38 -39.80 14.34
CA THR A 221 -42.79 -40.21 14.50
C THR A 221 -43.28 -39.97 15.92
N SER A 222 -43.94 -38.83 16.14
CA SER A 222 -45.23 -38.62 16.83
C SER A 222 -45.49 -37.13 16.96
#